data_AF-A0A4R4P827-F1
#
_entry.id   AF-A0A4R4P827-F1
#
_cell.length_a   1.000
_cell.length_b   1.000
_cell.length_c   1.000
_cell.angle_alpha   90.00
_cell.angle_beta   90.00
_cell.angle_gamma   90.00
#
_symmetry.space_group_name_H-M   'P 1'
#
loop_
_entity.id
_entity.type
_entity.pdbx_description
1 polymer ?
#
loop_
_entity_poly.entity_id
_entity_poly.type
_entity_poly.pdbx_seq_one_letter_code
_entity_poly.pdbx_strand_id
1 'polypeptide(L)'
;MRNTMRALLMVVAALAAVVLPASAAQAADGYDRCPDGYYCMFSGLDGTGDMIALNANTPDLAALGMDDRAKSDWNRTGSTIYLWSDPNYTGCTAVTSTGPTGKGNFFPTYQDFFSSVQIGGHGGLSCGTPPGEDG
;
A
#
# COMPACT_ATOMS: atom_id res chain seq x y z
N MET A 1 -70.63 28.72 39.21
CA MET A 1 -70.03 28.32 37.92
C MET A 1 -68.65 27.75 38.21
N ARG A 2 -68.45 26.47 37.89
CA ARG A 2 -67.19 25.73 38.02
C ARG A 2 -66.31 26.07 36.82
N ASN A 3 -65.03 26.38 37.01
CA ASN A 3 -64.06 26.15 35.95
C ASN A 3 -62.74 25.67 36.52
N THR A 4 -62.52 24.37 36.35
CA THR A 4 -61.33 23.59 36.67
C THR A 4 -60.18 24.00 35.74
N MET A 5 -59.10 24.55 36.30
CA MET A 5 -57.84 24.72 35.56
C MET A 5 -57.06 23.40 35.59
N ARG A 6 -56.79 22.88 34.39
CA ARG A 6 -56.07 21.66 34.10
C ARG A 6 -54.59 21.85 34.43
N ALA A 7 -54.04 20.98 35.28
CA ALA A 7 -52.60 20.87 35.50
C ALA A 7 -51.94 20.30 34.25
N LEU A 8 -51.07 21.09 33.59
CA LEU A 8 -50.15 20.57 32.57
C LEU A 8 -48.94 19.96 33.28
N LEU A 9 -48.80 18.64 33.22
CA LEU A 9 -47.54 17.97 33.52
C LEU A 9 -46.57 18.23 32.36
N MET A 10 -45.53 19.03 32.63
CA MET A 10 -44.38 19.18 31.75
C MET A 10 -43.49 17.95 31.90
N VAL A 11 -43.50 17.05 30.90
CA VAL A 11 -42.55 15.93 30.83
C VAL A 11 -41.21 16.51 30.33
N VAL A 12 -40.27 16.72 31.24
CA VAL A 12 -38.89 17.08 30.90
C VAL A 12 -38.18 15.80 30.44
N ALA A 13 -38.02 15.63 29.13
CA ALA A 13 -37.21 14.56 28.57
C ALA A 13 -35.73 14.95 28.71
N ALA A 14 -35.01 14.34 29.66
CA ALA A 14 -33.57 14.47 29.77
C ALA A 14 -32.89 13.71 28.62
N LEU A 15 -32.34 14.42 27.64
CA LEU A 15 -31.46 13.83 26.63
C LEU A 15 -30.11 13.49 27.30
N ALA A 16 -29.89 12.22 27.62
CA ALA A 16 -28.57 11.71 27.97
C ALA A 16 -27.73 11.65 26.68
N ALA A 17 -26.76 12.54 26.53
CA ALA A 17 -25.77 12.46 25.46
C ALA A 17 -24.85 11.25 25.75
N VAL A 18 -25.00 10.19 24.96
CA VAL A 18 -24.13 9.02 25.03
C VAL A 18 -22.77 9.42 24.43
N VAL A 19 -21.78 9.65 25.28
CA VAL A 19 -20.40 9.86 24.84
C VAL A 19 -19.83 8.50 24.43
N LEU A 20 -19.81 8.22 23.13
CA LEU A 20 -19.12 7.04 22.61
C LEU A 20 -17.61 7.26 22.74
N PRO A 21 -16.83 6.26 23.19
CA PRO A 21 -15.38 6.36 23.15
C PRO A 21 -14.93 6.43 21.68
N ALA A 22 -14.27 7.54 21.32
CA ALA A 22 -13.56 7.62 20.06
C ALA A 22 -12.33 6.71 20.16
N SER A 23 -12.37 5.56 19.48
CA SER A 23 -11.18 4.73 19.28
C SER A 23 -10.18 5.53 18.46
N ALA A 24 -9.03 5.89 19.04
CA ALA A 24 -7.93 6.45 18.28
C ALA A 24 -7.50 5.42 17.22
N ALA A 25 -7.68 5.76 15.94
CA ALA A 25 -7.16 4.93 14.87
C ALA A 25 -5.63 4.91 14.98
N GLN A 26 -5.05 3.73 15.22
CA GLN A 26 -3.60 3.56 15.15
C GLN A 26 -3.18 3.81 13.70
N ALA A 27 -2.21 4.72 13.51
CA ALA A 27 -1.60 4.90 12.20
C ALA A 27 -0.98 3.56 11.79
N ALA A 28 -1.27 3.12 10.56
CA ALA A 28 -0.64 1.93 10.02
C ALA A 28 0.88 2.14 9.95
N ASP A 29 1.65 1.11 10.25
CA ASP A 29 3.11 1.13 10.21
C ASP A 29 3.63 -0.02 9.33
N GLY A 30 4.90 0.07 8.93
CA GLY A 30 5.56 -0.92 8.09
C GLY A 30 4.80 -1.17 6.79
N TYR A 31 4.58 -2.45 6.48
CA TYR A 31 3.82 -2.88 5.31
C TYR A 31 2.33 -2.50 5.36
N ASP A 32 1.72 -2.36 6.53
CA ASP A 32 0.27 -2.11 6.65
C ASP A 32 -0.11 -0.72 6.13
N ARG A 33 0.89 0.16 5.92
CA ARG A 33 0.76 1.43 5.21
C ARG A 33 0.37 1.27 3.74
N CYS A 34 0.65 0.12 3.12
CA CYS A 34 0.23 -0.13 1.76
C CYS A 34 -1.30 -0.22 1.71
N PRO A 35 -2.03 0.47 0.80
CA PRO A 35 -3.48 0.31 0.70
C PRO A 35 -3.91 -0.89 -0.15
N ASP A 36 -5.16 -1.36 0.00
CA ASP A 36 -5.71 -2.44 -0.81
C ASP A 36 -5.82 -1.99 -2.28
N GLY A 37 -5.47 -2.87 -3.21
CA GLY A 37 -5.48 -2.57 -4.64
C GLY A 37 -4.26 -1.79 -5.14
N TYR A 38 -3.24 -1.57 -4.31
CA TYR A 38 -1.99 -0.92 -4.69
C TYR A 38 -0.80 -1.88 -4.68
N TYR A 39 0.19 -1.55 -5.49
CA TYR A 39 1.55 -2.07 -5.36
C TYR A 39 2.39 -1.05 -4.62
N CYS A 40 3.05 -1.44 -3.53
CA CYS A 40 3.87 -0.52 -2.75
C CYS A 40 5.33 -0.92 -2.75
N MET A 41 6.20 0.07 -2.90
CA MET A 41 7.65 -0.08 -2.76
C MET A 41 8.12 0.72 -1.56
N PHE A 42 9.07 0.15 -0.82
CA PHE A 42 9.61 0.71 0.40
C PHE A 42 11.12 0.86 0.29
N SER A 43 11.65 2.01 0.73
CA SER A 43 13.09 2.27 0.65
C SER A 43 13.92 1.51 1.69
N GLY A 44 13.26 0.91 2.69
CA GLY A 44 13.86 0.09 3.73
C GLY A 44 13.43 -1.37 3.63
N LEU A 45 14.08 -2.21 4.44
CA LEU A 45 13.68 -3.60 4.61
C LEU A 45 12.42 -3.69 5.48
N ASP A 46 11.68 -4.77 5.36
CA ASP A 46 10.51 -5.11 6.17
C ASP A 46 9.43 -4.02 6.17
N GLY A 47 9.25 -3.36 5.03
CA GLY A 47 8.25 -2.30 4.84
C GLY A 47 8.59 -0.99 5.54
N THR A 48 9.85 -0.78 5.96
CA THR A 48 10.31 0.45 6.62
C THR A 48 10.74 1.54 5.62
N GLY A 49 10.99 2.74 6.12
CA GLY A 49 11.45 3.87 5.31
C GLY A 49 10.34 4.55 4.51
N ASP A 50 10.76 5.30 3.48
CA ASP A 50 9.88 5.99 2.55
C ASP A 50 9.07 4.95 1.76
N MET A 51 7.82 5.29 1.45
CA MET A 51 6.91 4.41 0.72
C MET A 51 6.30 5.17 -0.46
N ILE A 52 6.21 4.50 -1.60
CA ILE A 52 5.32 4.89 -2.71
C ILE A 52 4.24 3.82 -2.88
N ALA A 53 3.06 4.24 -3.38
CA ALA A 53 1.94 3.36 -3.68
C ALA A 53 1.50 3.60 -5.12
N LEU A 54 1.47 2.54 -5.92
CA LEU A 54 1.21 2.55 -7.36
C LEU A 54 -0.04 1.74 -7.68
N ASN A 55 -0.92 2.30 -8.51
CA ASN A 55 -2.09 1.61 -9.06
C ASN A 55 -2.17 1.73 -10.59
N ALA A 56 -1.12 2.29 -11.20
CA ALA A 56 -0.97 2.45 -12.63
C ALA A 56 0.51 2.23 -13.03
N ASN A 57 0.71 1.99 -14.32
CA ASN A 57 2.05 1.88 -14.89
C ASN A 57 2.85 3.16 -14.62
N THR A 58 4.07 2.99 -14.15
CA THR A 58 4.97 4.08 -13.76
C THR A 58 6.24 3.97 -14.58
N PRO A 59 6.42 4.80 -15.63
CA PRO A 59 7.54 4.67 -16.55
C PRO A 59 8.85 5.20 -15.95
N ASP A 60 8.80 5.96 -14.87
CA ASP A 60 9.99 6.56 -14.25
C ASP A 60 9.77 6.69 -12.74
N LEU A 61 10.52 5.93 -11.94
CA LEU A 61 10.47 5.98 -10.48
C LEU A 61 11.20 7.20 -9.91
N ALA A 62 12.05 7.88 -10.68
CA ALA A 62 12.74 9.09 -10.23
C ALA A 62 11.74 10.22 -9.98
N ALA A 63 10.65 10.28 -10.76
CA ALA A 63 9.54 11.21 -10.55
C ALA A 63 8.85 11.04 -9.19
N LEU A 64 9.00 9.88 -8.55
CA LEU A 64 8.45 9.56 -7.23
C LEU A 64 9.54 9.44 -6.16
N GLY A 65 10.80 9.68 -6.51
CA GLY A 65 11.94 9.58 -5.61
C GLY A 65 12.26 8.14 -5.14
N MET A 66 11.88 7.12 -5.93
CA MET A 66 12.08 5.69 -5.59
C MET A 66 13.01 4.95 -6.57
N ASP A 67 13.52 5.64 -7.59
CA ASP A 67 14.54 5.13 -8.51
C ASP A 67 15.74 4.59 -7.75
N ASP A 68 16.12 3.34 -8.00
CA ASP A 68 17.26 2.68 -7.34
C ASP A 68 17.25 2.79 -5.81
N ARG A 69 16.07 2.74 -5.18
CA ARG A 69 15.95 2.90 -3.71
C ARG A 69 15.15 1.82 -3.01
N ALA A 70 14.34 1.08 -3.74
CA ALA A 70 13.43 0.12 -3.13
C ALA A 70 14.19 -1.12 -2.64
N LYS A 71 13.84 -1.57 -1.43
CA LYS A 71 14.42 -2.75 -0.77
C LYS A 71 13.39 -3.80 -0.36
N SER A 72 12.13 -3.40 -0.26
CA SER A 72 11.01 -4.31 0.00
C SER A 72 9.75 -3.83 -0.70
N ASP A 73 8.81 -4.75 -0.91
CA ASP A 73 7.56 -4.46 -1.59
C ASP A 73 6.35 -5.21 -1.02
N TRP A 74 5.18 -4.73 -1.39
CA TRP A 74 3.94 -5.48 -1.24
C TRP A 74 3.01 -5.25 -2.41
N ASN A 75 2.71 -6.32 -3.14
CA ASN A 75 1.64 -6.37 -4.11
C ASN A 75 0.31 -6.69 -3.44
N ARG A 76 -0.57 -5.68 -3.33
CA ARG A 76 -1.97 -5.81 -2.93
C ARG A 76 -2.93 -5.67 -4.11
N THR A 77 -2.41 -5.72 -5.34
CA THR A 77 -3.20 -5.74 -6.57
C THR A 77 -3.57 -7.17 -6.95
N GLY A 78 -4.57 -7.32 -7.84
CA GLY A 78 -4.90 -8.60 -8.48
C GLY A 78 -4.03 -8.93 -9.71
N SER A 79 -2.96 -8.18 -9.97
CA SER A 79 -2.11 -8.31 -11.17
C SER A 79 -0.67 -8.65 -10.79
N THR A 80 0.03 -9.35 -11.69
CA THR A 80 1.49 -9.49 -11.60
C THR A 80 2.12 -8.11 -11.80
N ILE A 81 3.18 -7.81 -11.06
CA ILE A 81 3.95 -6.57 -11.26
C ILE A 81 5.27 -6.92 -11.90
N TYR A 82 5.60 -6.22 -12.98
CA TYR A 82 6.87 -6.28 -13.67
C TYR A 82 7.73 -5.10 -13.24
N LEU A 83 8.84 -5.41 -12.60
CA LEU A 83 9.84 -4.45 -12.11
C LEU A 83 10.97 -4.41 -13.13
N TRP A 84 11.21 -3.24 -13.71
CA TRP A 84 12.17 -3.05 -14.79
C TRP A 84 13.42 -2.38 -14.25
N SER A 85 14.59 -2.87 -14.68
CA SER A 85 15.88 -2.30 -14.27
C SER A 85 16.05 -0.86 -14.73
N ASP A 86 15.54 -0.52 -15.91
CA ASP A 86 15.69 0.80 -16.50
C ASP A 86 14.34 1.55 -16.63
N PRO A 87 14.37 2.89 -16.77
CA PRO A 87 13.18 3.68 -17.05
C PRO A 87 12.50 3.26 -18.37
N ASN A 88 11.24 3.66 -18.50
CA ASN A 88 10.39 3.46 -19.69
C ASN A 88 10.20 1.99 -20.08
N TYR A 89 10.20 1.09 -19.10
CA TYR A 89 10.01 -0.36 -19.31
C TYR A 89 11.09 -0.96 -20.21
N THR A 90 12.35 -0.62 -19.93
CA THR A 90 13.51 -1.13 -20.68
C THR A 90 14.46 -1.91 -19.76
N GLY A 91 15.49 -2.51 -20.35
CA GLY A 91 16.43 -3.37 -19.62
C GLY A 91 15.88 -4.76 -19.37
N CYS A 92 16.09 -5.28 -18.17
CA CYS A 92 15.61 -6.58 -17.74
C CYS A 92 14.42 -6.44 -16.76
N THR A 93 13.70 -7.54 -16.53
CA THR A 93 12.57 -7.58 -15.60
C THR A 93 12.70 -8.63 -14.52
N ALA A 94 12.30 -8.28 -13.30
CA ALA A 94 11.88 -9.21 -12.26
C ALA A 94 10.36 -9.13 -12.06
N VAL A 95 9.78 -10.15 -11.43
CA VAL A 95 8.34 -10.20 -11.15
C VAL A 95 8.08 -10.45 -9.68
N THR A 96 7.08 -9.75 -9.14
CA THR A 96 6.46 -10.11 -7.86
C THR A 96 5.13 -10.81 -8.15
N SER A 97 4.80 -11.82 -7.35
CA SER A 97 3.56 -12.59 -7.52
C SER A 97 2.33 -11.70 -7.32
N THR A 98 1.19 -12.08 -7.90
CA THR A 98 -0.10 -11.41 -7.67
C THR A 98 -0.41 -11.37 -6.17
N GLY A 99 -1.02 -10.27 -5.72
CA GLY A 99 -1.38 -10.08 -4.32
C GLY A 99 -2.43 -11.07 -3.81
N PRO A 100 -2.54 -11.21 -2.46
CA PRO A 100 -1.81 -10.44 -1.43
C PRO A 100 -0.49 -11.08 -0.99
N THR A 101 -0.01 -12.14 -1.67
CA THR A 101 1.14 -12.94 -1.23
C THR A 101 2.50 -12.37 -1.64
N GLY A 102 2.56 -11.44 -2.59
CA GLY A 102 3.80 -10.77 -3.02
C GLY A 102 4.26 -9.71 -2.01
N LYS A 103 4.55 -10.12 -0.78
CA LYS A 103 5.03 -9.27 0.32
C LYS A 103 6.42 -9.74 0.75
N GLY A 104 7.41 -8.85 0.79
CA GLY A 104 8.71 -9.21 1.34
C GLY A 104 9.86 -8.29 0.95
N ASN A 105 11.06 -8.68 1.37
CA ASN A 105 12.29 -8.02 0.97
C ASN A 105 12.73 -8.49 -0.41
N PHE A 106 13.26 -7.58 -1.20
CA PHE A 106 13.98 -7.96 -2.40
C PHE A 106 15.24 -8.73 -2.03
N PHE A 107 15.61 -9.69 -2.89
CA PHE A 107 16.94 -10.29 -2.83
C PHE A 107 18.00 -9.20 -2.85
N PRO A 108 19.14 -9.37 -2.16
CA PRO A 108 20.17 -8.33 -2.08
C PRO A 108 20.60 -7.75 -3.43
N THR A 109 20.62 -8.56 -4.49
CA THR A 109 20.96 -8.12 -5.86
C THR A 109 19.91 -7.21 -6.50
N TYR A 110 18.66 -7.23 -6.02
CA TYR A 110 17.55 -6.42 -6.53
C TYR A 110 17.16 -5.26 -5.59
N GLN A 111 17.88 -5.09 -4.49
CA GLN A 111 17.76 -3.88 -3.69
C GLN A 111 18.42 -2.73 -4.44
N ASP A 112 17.77 -1.57 -4.46
CA ASP A 112 18.33 -0.37 -5.08
C ASP A 112 18.62 -0.54 -6.60
N PHE A 113 17.75 -1.24 -7.33
CA PHE A 113 18.00 -1.68 -8.72
C PHE A 113 16.93 -1.32 -9.77
N PHE A 114 15.68 -1.05 -9.35
CA PHE A 114 14.57 -0.89 -10.28
C PHE A 114 14.25 0.58 -10.54
N SER A 115 13.94 0.89 -11.80
CA SER A 115 13.70 2.26 -12.28
C SER A 115 12.31 2.47 -12.91
N SER A 116 11.57 1.41 -13.26
CA SER A 116 10.18 1.53 -13.70
C SER A 116 9.31 0.32 -13.36
N VAL A 117 7.98 0.53 -13.32
CA VAL A 117 6.99 -0.47 -12.87
C VAL A 117 5.84 -0.59 -13.85
N GLN A 118 5.57 -1.81 -14.32
CA GLN A 118 4.39 -2.12 -15.14
C GLN A 118 3.46 -3.09 -14.38
N ILE A 119 2.18 -2.73 -14.28
CA ILE A 119 1.14 -3.50 -13.59
C ILE A 119 0.37 -4.32 -14.64
N GLY A 120 0.45 -5.64 -14.53
CA GLY A 120 0.00 -6.55 -15.57
C GLY A 120 0.81 -6.41 -16.85
N GLY A 121 0.28 -6.92 -17.97
CA GLY A 121 0.96 -6.86 -19.28
C GLY A 121 1.98 -7.99 -19.48
N HIS A 122 3.02 -7.71 -20.27
CA HIS A 122 4.07 -8.67 -20.60
C HIS A 122 5.42 -8.10 -20.16
N GLY A 123 6.19 -8.90 -19.42
CA GLY A 123 7.57 -8.56 -19.05
C GLY A 123 8.54 -8.64 -20.24
N GLY A 124 9.75 -8.15 -20.00
CA GLY A 124 10.89 -8.23 -20.91
C GLY A 124 11.76 -9.46 -20.63
N LEU A 125 13.04 -9.36 -21.00
CA LEU A 125 14.03 -10.38 -20.66
C LEU A 125 14.20 -10.43 -19.13
N SER A 126 14.31 -11.63 -18.56
CA SER A 126 14.53 -11.78 -17.11
C SER A 126 15.83 -11.11 -16.66
N CYS A 127 15.82 -10.47 -15.49
CA CYS A 127 17.05 -10.01 -14.82
C CYS A 127 17.93 -11.16 -14.32
N GLY A 128 17.50 -12.40 -14.53
CA GLY A 128 18.15 -13.60 -14.06
C GLY A 128 17.59 -14.07 -12.73
N THR A 129 18.13 -15.19 -12.29
CA THR A 129 17.85 -15.72 -10.96
C THR A 129 18.78 -15.00 -9.98
N PRO A 130 18.27 -14.35 -8.92
CA PRO A 130 19.14 -13.80 -7.90
C PRO A 130 19.98 -14.91 -7.25
N PRO A 131 21.24 -14.65 -6.86
CA PRO A 131 22.11 -15.67 -6.29
C PRO A 131 21.48 -16.36 -5.09
N GLY A 132 21.47 -17.71 -5.10
CA GLY A 132 20.87 -18.53 -4.03
C GLY A 132 19.48 -19.09 -4.36
N GLU A 133 18.92 -18.77 -5.53
CA GLU A 133 17.73 -19.45 -6.08
C GLU A 133 18.06 -20.42 -7.23
N ASP A 134 19.35 -20.67 -7.46
CA ASP A 134 19.85 -21.73 -8.33
C ASP A 134 19.76 -23.06 -7.57
N GLY A 135 18.69 -23.82 -7.80
CA GLY A 135 18.43 -25.11 -7.14
C GLY A 135 19.50 -26.17 -7.35
#